data_AF-A0A2S4UD21-F1
#
_entry.id   AF-A0A2S4UD21-F1
#
_cell.length_a   1.000
_cell.length_b   1.000
_cell.length_c   1.000
_cell.angle_alpha   90.00
_cell.angle_beta   90.00
_cell.angle_gamma   90.00
#
_symmetry.space_group_name_H-M   'P 1'
#
loop_
_entity.id
_entity.type
_entity.pdbx_description
1 polymer ?
#
loop_
_entity_poly.entity_id
_entity_poly.type
_entity_poly.pdbx_seq_one_letter_code
_entity_poly.pdbx_strand_id
1 'polypeptide(L)'
;MHLSRLAWQCVSAATIERCWNHTGIFGHITVQDAAENDKPLEKQIDRLQSVGLLKASNRMAISELLNSAGESECSMWTTEEIFRSVKDARTEEEDDDDDNKTDELHPRPKPTAKEVFKAISLINDYIESETSEAADKLNQTMETYSKQLVDHLITNSQQTTITSFFQPADSQ
;
A
#
# COMPACT_ATOMS: atom_id res chain seq x y z
N MET A 1 9.20 12.18 -18.36
CA MET A 1 8.48 10.88 -18.17
C MET A 1 7.98 10.23 -19.47
N HIS A 2 8.06 10.88 -20.64
CA HIS A 2 7.54 10.29 -21.90
C HIS A 2 8.29 9.03 -22.36
N LEU A 3 9.62 9.03 -22.19
CA LEU A 3 10.49 7.91 -22.58
C LEU A 3 10.18 6.63 -21.80
N SER A 4 9.92 6.75 -20.49
CA SER A 4 9.56 5.62 -19.63
C SER A 4 8.21 5.02 -20.00
N ARG A 5 7.25 5.86 -20.42
CA ARG A 5 5.92 5.42 -20.86
C ARG A 5 5.98 4.65 -22.18
N LEU A 6 6.78 5.13 -23.15
CA LEU A 6 7.01 4.43 -24.41
C LEU A 6 7.76 3.11 -24.20
N ALA A 7 8.76 3.08 -23.31
CA ALA A 7 9.48 1.87 -22.97
C ALA A 7 8.55 0.77 -22.41
N TRP A 8 7.56 1.15 -21.59
CA TRP A 8 6.59 0.22 -21.04
C TRP A 8 5.59 -0.30 -22.08
N GLN A 9 5.22 0.51 -23.09
CA GLN A 9 4.37 0.07 -24.20
C GLN A 9 5.03 -1.00 -25.08
N CYS A 10 6.36 -1.07 -25.09
CA CYS A 10 7.10 -2.10 -25.82
C CYS A 10 7.23 -3.44 -25.07
N VAL A 11 6.80 -3.50 -23.80
CA VAL A 11 6.87 -4.73 -23.01
C VAL A 11 5.67 -5.62 -23.37
N SER A 12 5.95 -6.74 -24.02
CA SER A 12 4.93 -7.75 -24.33
C SER A 12 4.59 -8.61 -23.10
N ALA A 13 3.38 -9.18 -23.08
CA ALA A 13 2.98 -10.14 -22.04
C ALA A 13 3.97 -11.32 -21.94
N ALA A 14 4.46 -11.82 -23.08
CA ALA A 14 5.47 -12.87 -23.12
C ALA A 14 6.82 -12.45 -22.52
N THR A 15 7.16 -11.16 -22.56
CA THR A 15 8.36 -10.62 -21.91
C THR A 15 8.20 -10.67 -20.39
N ILE A 16 7.03 -10.24 -19.88
CA ILE A 16 6.71 -10.28 -18.44
C ILE A 16 6.70 -11.72 -17.94
N GLU A 17 6.05 -12.62 -18.68
CA GLU A 17 6.01 -14.04 -18.37
C GLU A 17 7.41 -14.66 -18.30
N ARG A 18 8.29 -14.37 -19.27
CA ARG A 18 9.70 -14.81 -19.22
C ARG A 18 10.46 -14.20 -18.04
N CYS A 19 10.24 -12.93 -17.72
CA CYS A 19 10.87 -12.29 -16.58
C CYS A 19 10.45 -12.96 -15.27
N TRP A 20 9.16 -13.23 -15.09
CA TRP A 20 8.64 -13.88 -13.88
C TRP A 20 9.03 -15.36 -13.78
N ASN A 21 9.15 -16.05 -14.91
CA ASN A 21 9.77 -17.38 -14.96
C ASN A 21 11.25 -17.33 -14.58
N HIS A 22 12.01 -16.36 -15.10
CA HIS A 22 13.43 -16.20 -14.78
C HIS A 22 13.65 -15.84 -13.31
N THR A 23 12.80 -15.01 -12.71
CA THR A 23 12.88 -14.66 -11.29
C THR A 23 12.30 -15.74 -10.37
N GLY A 24 11.74 -16.82 -10.92
CA GLY A 24 11.18 -17.92 -10.15
C GLY A 24 9.84 -17.59 -9.48
N ILE A 25 9.18 -16.49 -9.84
CA ILE A 25 7.85 -16.12 -9.32
C ILE A 25 6.78 -17.10 -9.79
N PHE A 26 6.90 -17.57 -11.04
CA PHE A 26 6.08 -18.66 -11.58
C PHE A 26 6.70 -20.04 -11.39
N GLY A 27 7.94 -20.11 -10.91
CA GLY A 27 8.53 -21.37 -10.49
C GLY A 27 7.69 -21.90 -9.35
N HIS A 28 7.01 -23.03 -9.58
CA HIS A 28 6.29 -23.74 -8.54
C HIS A 28 7.20 -23.83 -7.31
N ILE A 29 6.91 -23.06 -6.27
CA ILE A 29 7.12 -23.53 -4.91
C ILE A 29 6.16 -24.71 -4.84
N THR A 30 6.64 -25.88 -5.23
CA THR A 30 5.91 -27.12 -5.04
C THR A 30 5.67 -27.17 -3.55
N VAL A 31 4.40 -27.05 -3.14
CA VAL A 31 3.93 -27.30 -1.76
C VAL A 31 4.51 -28.61 -1.20
N GLN A 32 4.94 -29.50 -2.09
CA GLN A 32 5.65 -30.75 -1.86
C GLN A 32 7.06 -30.60 -1.23
N ASP A 33 7.84 -29.56 -1.55
CA ASP A 33 9.19 -29.38 -1.00
C ASP A 33 9.17 -28.86 0.45
N ALA A 34 8.09 -28.19 0.87
CA ALA A 34 7.89 -27.75 2.25
C ALA A 34 7.58 -28.95 3.18
N ALA A 35 6.68 -29.85 2.75
CA ALA A 35 6.19 -30.95 3.58
C ALA A 35 7.27 -32.00 3.94
N GLU A 36 8.31 -32.17 3.13
CA GLU A 36 9.44 -33.06 3.47
C GLU A 36 10.42 -32.43 4.47
N ASN A 37 10.57 -31.10 4.46
CA ASN A 37 11.43 -30.37 5.38
C ASN A 37 10.82 -30.20 6.79
N ASP A 38 9.50 -30.39 6.93
CA ASP A 38 8.81 -30.21 8.21
C ASP A 38 9.02 -31.41 9.17
N LYS A 39 9.19 -32.63 8.64
CA LYS A 39 9.41 -33.86 9.43
C LYS A 39 10.60 -33.79 10.39
N PRO A 40 11.81 -33.35 9.97
CA PRO A 40 12.95 -33.22 10.89
C PRO A 40 12.72 -32.12 11.94
N LEU A 41 12.00 -31.05 11.61
CA LEU A 41 11.71 -29.95 12.52
C LEU A 41 10.67 -30.34 13.59
N GLU A 42 9.60 -31.04 13.21
CA GLU A 42 8.63 -31.64 14.12
C GLU A 42 9.32 -32.56 15.14
N LYS A 43 10.25 -33.41 14.67
CA LYS A 43 11.02 -34.31 15.54
C LYS A 43 11.89 -33.56 16.55
N GLN A 44 12.41 -32.38 16.20
CA GLN A 44 13.15 -31.53 17.14
C GLN A 44 12.22 -30.89 18.17
N ILE A 45 11.05 -30.42 17.76
CA ILE A 45 10.02 -29.86 18.65
C ILE A 45 9.54 -30.93 19.65
N ASP A 46 9.29 -32.15 19.19
CA ASP A 46 8.95 -33.30 20.05
C ASP A 46 10.04 -33.61 21.07
N ARG A 47 11.30 -33.45 20.68
CA ARG A 47 12.44 -33.61 21.58
C ARG A 47 12.48 -32.50 22.63
N LEU A 48 12.19 -31.26 22.27
CA LEU A 48 12.11 -30.14 23.23
C LEU A 48 10.97 -30.33 24.23
N GLN A 49 9.84 -30.89 23.80
CA GLN A 49 8.73 -31.24 24.69
C GLN A 49 9.10 -32.39 25.62
N SER A 50 9.73 -33.45 25.13
CA SER A 50 10.13 -34.59 25.98
C SER A 50 11.22 -34.24 27.00
N VAL A 51 12.07 -33.26 26.71
CA VAL A 51 13.04 -32.69 27.66
C VAL A 51 12.38 -31.70 28.64
N GLY A 52 11.11 -31.34 28.43
CA GLY A 52 10.35 -30.44 29.29
C GLY A 52 10.63 -28.95 29.07
N LEU A 53 11.36 -28.60 28.01
CA LEU A 53 11.65 -27.21 27.63
C LEU A 53 10.45 -26.55 26.93
N LEU A 54 9.59 -27.37 26.29
CA LEU A 54 8.35 -26.92 25.67
C LEU A 54 7.14 -27.53 26.40
N LYS A 55 6.21 -26.69 26.85
CA LYS A 55 4.92 -27.16 27.37
C LYS A 55 4.00 -27.54 26.21
N ALA A 56 3.25 -28.64 26.37
CA ALA A 56 2.29 -29.10 25.34
C ALA A 56 1.25 -28.03 24.97
N SER A 57 0.89 -27.14 25.91
CA SER A 57 -0.02 -26.00 25.66
C SER A 57 0.54 -24.95 24.69
N ASN A 58 1.86 -24.93 24.49
CA ASN A 58 2.55 -23.99 23.62
C ASN A 58 2.98 -24.65 22.30
N ARG A 59 2.50 -25.87 22.04
CA ARG A 59 2.78 -26.61 20.81
C ARG A 59 1.70 -26.30 19.78
N MET A 60 2.14 -26.00 18.57
CA MET A 60 1.32 -25.85 17.37
C MET A 60 1.96 -26.69 16.28
N ALA A 61 1.16 -27.37 15.45
CA ALA A 61 1.72 -28.11 14.33
C ALA A 61 2.27 -27.12 13.29
N ILE A 62 3.40 -27.43 12.66
CA ILE A 62 3.98 -26.55 11.62
C ILE A 62 2.97 -26.32 10.49
N SER A 63 2.18 -27.34 10.15
CA SER A 63 1.11 -27.24 9.16
C SER A 63 0.02 -26.23 9.54
N GLU A 64 -0.29 -26.07 10.83
CA GLU A 64 -1.27 -25.08 11.31
C GLU A 64 -0.70 -23.66 11.31
N LEU A 65 0.62 -23.52 11.50
CA LEU A 65 1.32 -22.23 11.40
C LEU A 65 1.42 -21.75 9.95
N LEU A 66 1.72 -22.66 9.02
CA LEU A 66 1.92 -22.34 7.61
C LEU A 66 0.62 -22.28 6.81
N ASN A 67 -0.44 -22.92 7.30
CA ASN A 67 -1.76 -22.95 6.66
C ASN A 67 -2.82 -22.60 7.71
N SER A 68 -2.80 -21.35 8.18
CA SER A 68 -3.80 -20.93 9.15
C SER A 68 -5.20 -20.99 8.51
N ALA A 69 -6.21 -21.35 9.28
CA ALA A 69 -7.57 -21.55 8.76
C ALA A 69 -8.19 -20.30 8.10
N GLY A 70 -7.60 -19.11 8.31
CA GLY A 70 -8.01 -17.86 7.66
C GLY A 70 -7.27 -17.53 6.35
N GLU A 71 -6.14 -18.17 6.06
CA GLU A 71 -5.34 -17.89 4.85
C GLU A 71 -5.85 -18.66 3.62
N SER A 72 -6.53 -19.79 3.81
CA SER A 72 -7.11 -20.56 2.71
C SER A 72 -8.27 -19.85 1.99
N GLU A 73 -8.82 -18.79 2.59
CA GLU A 73 -9.88 -17.96 1.99
C GLU A 73 -9.32 -16.83 1.11
N CYS A 74 -8.00 -16.60 1.14
CA CYS A 74 -7.35 -15.69 0.21
C CYS A 74 -7.23 -16.38 -1.16
N SER A 75 -8.27 -16.21 -1.99
CA SER A 75 -8.22 -16.65 -3.39
C SER A 75 -7.06 -15.90 -4.07
N MET A 76 -5.94 -16.59 -4.30
CA MET A 76 -4.89 -16.05 -5.16
C MET A 76 -5.50 -15.75 -6.52
N TRP A 77 -5.37 -14.50 -6.97
CA TRP A 77 -5.88 -14.10 -8.27
C TRP A 77 -5.13 -14.87 -9.36
N THR A 78 -5.87 -15.38 -10.32
CA THR A 78 -5.27 -15.98 -11.51
C THR A 78 -4.56 -14.92 -12.33
N THR A 79 -3.53 -15.33 -13.08
CA THR A 79 -2.79 -14.46 -13.99
C THR A 79 -3.73 -13.68 -14.92
N GLU A 80 -4.77 -14.35 -15.44
CA GLU A 80 -5.79 -13.78 -16.31
C GLU A 80 -6.65 -12.71 -15.60
N GLU A 81 -6.95 -12.86 -14.32
CA GLU A 81 -7.69 -11.87 -13.52
C GLU A 81 -6.83 -10.64 -13.24
N ILE A 82 -5.56 -10.83 -12.92
CA ILE A 82 -4.58 -9.74 -12.75
C ILE A 82 -4.46 -8.95 -14.06
N PHE A 83 -4.31 -9.63 -15.19
CA PHE A 83 -4.23 -8.98 -16.50
C PHE A 83 -5.51 -8.22 -16.86
N ARG A 84 -6.68 -8.76 -16.54
CA ARG A 84 -7.97 -8.10 -16.81
C ARG A 84 -8.13 -6.84 -15.98
N SER A 85 -7.85 -6.91 -14.67
CA SER A 85 -7.90 -5.74 -13.78
C SER A 85 -6.99 -4.60 -14.25
N VAL A 86 -5.77 -4.91 -14.71
CA VAL A 86 -4.84 -3.89 -15.25
C VAL A 86 -5.33 -3.30 -16.58
N LYS A 87 -6.01 -4.10 -17.40
CA LYS A 87 -6.53 -3.66 -18.70
C LYS A 87 -7.81 -2.84 -18.56
N ASP A 88 -8.71 -3.25 -17.67
CA ASP A 88 -9.98 -2.59 -17.39
C ASP A 88 -9.73 -1.21 -16.76
N ALA A 89 -8.81 -1.12 -15.80
CA ALA A 89 -8.39 0.16 -15.21
C ALA A 89 -7.80 1.17 -16.22
N ARG A 90 -7.30 0.69 -17.37
CA ARG A 90 -6.78 1.55 -18.44
C ARG A 90 -7.83 1.95 -19.47
N THR A 91 -8.88 1.14 -19.62
CA THR A 91 -9.95 1.42 -20.59
C THR A 91 -10.89 2.50 -20.04
N GLU A 92 -11.07 2.56 -18.72
CA GLU A 92 -11.80 3.63 -18.05
C GLU A 92 -11.08 5.00 -18.10
N GLU A 93 -9.76 5.03 -18.36
CA GLU A 93 -8.99 6.28 -18.54
C GLU A 93 -9.00 6.80 -20.00
N GLU A 94 -9.48 6.01 -20.97
CA GLU A 94 -9.44 6.35 -22.41
C GLU A 94 -10.81 6.73 -23.00
N ASP A 95 -11.89 6.77 -22.20
CA ASP A 95 -13.27 7.05 -22.67
C ASP A 95 -13.80 8.45 -22.28
N ASP A 96 -12.91 9.38 -21.90
CA ASP A 96 -13.26 10.78 -21.56
C ASP A 96 -12.72 11.78 -22.62
N ASP A 97 -12.74 11.37 -23.90
CA ASP A 97 -12.33 12.19 -25.04
C ASP A 97 -13.55 12.47 -25.95
N ASP A 98 -14.59 13.13 -25.41
CA ASP A 98 -15.64 13.81 -26.20
C ASP A 98 -15.60 15.33 -26.01
N ASP A 99 -14.88 15.93 -26.96
CA ASP A 99 -14.89 17.31 -27.46
C ASP A 99 -15.70 18.36 -26.69
N ASN A 100 -15.05 19.06 -25.77
CA ASN A 100 -15.36 20.47 -25.56
C ASN A 100 -14.08 21.29 -25.34
N LYS A 101 -13.71 22.02 -26.40
CA LYS A 101 -12.71 23.09 -26.41
C LYS A 101 -12.94 24.08 -25.27
N THR A 102 -12.31 23.85 -24.12
CA THR A 102 -12.09 24.86 -23.08
C THR A 102 -10.59 24.88 -22.81
N ASP A 103 -10.01 26.07 -22.92
CA ASP A 103 -8.58 26.36 -22.77
C ASP A 103 -7.86 25.44 -21.78
N GLU A 104 -6.73 24.88 -22.21
CA GLU A 104 -5.79 24.11 -21.38
C GLU A 104 -5.41 24.88 -20.12
N LEU A 105 -6.18 24.71 -19.06
CA LEU A 105 -5.72 24.99 -17.71
C LEU A 105 -4.92 23.76 -17.30
N HIS A 106 -3.60 23.85 -17.41
CA HIS A 106 -2.68 22.95 -16.72
C HIS A 106 -3.26 22.56 -15.35
N PRO A 107 -3.40 21.26 -15.01
CA PRO A 107 -3.95 20.87 -13.73
C PRO A 107 -3.11 21.52 -12.64
N ARG A 108 -3.71 22.46 -11.91
CA ARG A 108 -3.02 23.18 -10.84
C ARG A 108 -2.45 22.13 -9.88
N PRO A 109 -1.19 22.26 -9.45
CA PRO A 109 -0.60 21.29 -8.54
C PRO A 109 -1.51 21.13 -7.33
N LYS A 110 -1.80 19.88 -6.97
CA LYS A 110 -2.64 19.57 -5.81
C LYS A 110 -1.99 20.22 -4.58
N PRO A 111 -2.75 21.00 -3.78
CA PRO A 111 -2.18 21.67 -2.63
C PRO A 111 -1.60 20.65 -1.64
N THR A 112 -0.43 20.97 -1.11
CA THR A 112 0.24 20.16 -0.10
C THR A 112 -0.53 20.25 1.22
N ALA A 113 -0.46 19.23 2.06
CA ALA A 113 -1.08 19.25 3.40
C ALA A 113 -0.74 20.52 4.20
N LYS A 114 0.50 21.00 4.11
CA LYS A 114 0.96 22.26 4.74
C LYS A 114 0.18 23.50 4.25
N GLU A 115 -0.12 23.55 2.95
CA GLU A 115 -0.87 24.67 2.35
C GLU A 115 -2.34 24.62 2.77
N VAL A 116 -2.89 23.41 2.86
CA VAL A 116 -4.26 23.18 3.36
C VAL A 116 -4.37 23.63 4.82
N PHE A 117 -3.44 23.24 5.70
CA PHE A 117 -3.45 23.70 7.10
C PHE A 117 -3.32 25.22 7.21
N LYS A 118 -2.46 25.85 6.39
CA LYS A 118 -2.33 27.31 6.36
C LYS A 118 -3.63 27.99 5.95
N ALA A 119 -4.35 27.43 4.98
CA ALA A 119 -5.64 27.95 4.54
C ALA A 119 -6.71 27.79 5.63
N ILE A 120 -6.75 26.64 6.31
CA ILE A 120 -7.67 26.42 7.44
C ILE A 120 -7.40 27.42 8.56
N SER A 121 -6.14 27.64 8.94
CA SER A 121 -5.80 28.67 9.96
C SER A 121 -6.29 30.05 9.54
N LEU A 122 -6.07 30.44 8.28
CA LEU A 122 -6.50 31.75 7.79
C LEU A 122 -8.02 31.91 7.80
N ILE A 123 -8.77 30.85 7.51
CA ILE A 123 -10.23 30.88 7.54
C ILE A 123 -10.73 30.92 8.99
N ASN A 124 -10.12 30.13 9.88
CA ASN A 124 -10.46 30.14 11.30
C ASN A 124 -10.21 31.51 11.94
N ASP A 125 -9.08 32.16 11.64
CA ASP A 125 -8.76 33.51 12.11
C ASP A 125 -9.79 34.54 11.60
N TYR A 126 -10.32 34.36 10.39
CA TYR A 126 -11.34 35.25 9.82
C TYR A 126 -12.70 35.09 10.52
N ILE A 127 -13.11 33.84 10.77
CA ILE A 127 -14.42 33.55 11.37
C ILE A 127 -14.43 33.62 12.90
N GLU A 128 -13.27 33.72 13.56
CA GLU A 128 -13.17 33.81 15.04
C GLU A 128 -13.99 34.98 15.61
N SER A 129 -14.11 36.06 14.85
CA SER A 129 -14.89 37.25 15.23
C SER A 129 -16.38 37.19 14.82
N GLU A 130 -16.79 36.17 14.05
CA GLU A 130 -18.12 36.04 13.49
C GLU A 130 -18.98 35.06 14.31
N THR A 131 -19.97 35.57 15.05
CA THR A 131 -20.88 34.73 15.87
C THR A 131 -22.07 34.18 15.09
N SER A 132 -21.88 33.93 13.78
CA SER A 132 -22.92 33.42 12.90
C SER A 132 -23.00 31.90 13.03
N GLU A 133 -24.22 31.34 13.02
CA GLU A 133 -24.42 29.89 12.99
C GLU A 133 -23.71 29.22 11.79
N ALA A 134 -23.57 29.96 10.68
CA ALA A 134 -22.81 29.50 9.51
C ALA A 134 -21.31 29.42 9.78
N ALA A 135 -20.75 30.36 10.56
CA ALA A 135 -19.35 30.37 10.96
C ALA A 135 -19.04 29.23 11.94
N ASP A 136 -19.91 28.98 12.92
CA ASP A 136 -19.77 27.87 13.86
C ASP A 136 -19.79 26.51 13.13
N LYS A 137 -20.74 26.34 12.20
CA LYS A 137 -20.84 25.12 11.39
C LYS A 137 -19.61 24.93 10.50
N LEU A 138 -19.11 26.01 9.89
CA LEU A 138 -17.90 25.98 9.08
C LEU A 138 -16.71 25.55 9.94
N ASN A 139 -16.51 26.16 11.10
CA ASN A 139 -15.42 25.82 12.01
C ASN A 139 -15.48 24.34 12.43
N GLN A 140 -16.66 23.84 12.81
CA GLN A 140 -16.84 22.42 13.17
C GLN A 140 -16.47 21.46 12.02
N THR A 141 -16.89 21.79 10.79
CA THR A 141 -16.54 20.98 9.61
C THR A 141 -15.04 21.04 9.30
N MET A 142 -14.40 22.19 9.47
CA MET A 142 -12.96 22.36 9.26
C MET A 142 -12.12 21.63 10.30
N GLU A 143 -12.52 21.65 11.58
CA GLU A 143 -11.87 20.88 12.64
C GLU A 143 -11.94 19.37 12.36
N THR A 144 -13.11 18.89 11.93
CA THR A 144 -13.31 17.48 11.57
C THR A 144 -12.41 17.09 10.39
N TYR A 145 -12.37 17.92 9.35
CA TYR A 145 -11.52 17.70 8.18
C TYR A 145 -10.02 17.74 8.53
N SER A 146 -9.60 18.71 9.35
CA SER A 146 -8.23 18.83 9.85
C SER A 146 -7.78 17.56 10.56
N LYS A 147 -8.64 17.01 11.44
CA LYS A 147 -8.37 15.74 12.12
C LYS A 147 -8.24 14.57 11.15
N GLN A 148 -9.16 14.43 10.20
CA GLN A 148 -9.09 13.38 9.17
C GLN A 148 -7.80 13.48 8.33
N LEU A 149 -7.37 14.70 8.03
CA LEU A 149 -6.15 14.93 7.25
C LEU A 149 -4.89 14.57 8.05
N VAL A 150 -4.86 14.88 9.36
CA VAL A 150 -3.80 14.42 10.27
C VAL A 150 -3.77 12.89 10.36
N ASP A 151 -4.92 12.26 10.58
CA ASP A 151 -5.02 10.80 10.66
C ASP A 151 -4.54 10.12 9.37
N HIS A 152 -4.91 10.67 8.21
CA HIS A 152 -4.45 10.21 6.91
C HIS A 152 -2.92 10.38 6.73
N LEU A 153 -2.35 11.48 7.20
CA LEU A 153 -0.90 11.71 7.15
C LEU A 153 -0.13 10.73 8.05
N ILE A 154 -0.64 10.47 9.26
CA ILE A 154 -0.03 9.52 10.19
C ILE A 154 -0.12 8.10 9.64
N THR A 155 -1.30 7.69 9.17
CA THR A 155 -1.54 6.34 8.63
C THR A 155 -0.68 6.05 7.41
N ASN A 156 -0.47 7.05 6.54
CA ASN A 156 0.35 6.92 5.35
C ASN A 156 1.80 7.39 5.55
N SER A 157 2.19 7.72 6.79
CA SER A 157 3.57 8.09 7.08
C SER A 157 4.48 6.88 6.97
N GLN A 158 5.61 7.03 6.28
CA GLN A 158 6.63 6.00 6.23
C GLN A 158 7.55 6.16 7.44
N GLN A 159 7.87 5.05 8.12
CA GLN A 159 8.84 5.06 9.20
C GLN A 159 10.21 5.47 8.64
N THR A 160 10.70 6.63 9.08
CA THR A 160 12.04 7.10 8.75
C THR A 160 13.02 6.69 9.84
N THR A 161 14.25 6.36 9.45
CA THR A 161 15.32 6.08 10.41
C THR A 161 15.77 7.38 11.08
N ILE A 162 16.18 7.32 12.34
CA ILE A 162 16.69 8.48 13.11
C ILE A 162 17.83 9.23 12.40
N THR A 163 18.60 8.52 11.56
CA THR A 163 19.69 9.08 10.75
C THR A 163 19.22 10.02 9.65
N SER A 164 17.95 9.94 9.22
CA SER A 164 17.34 10.87 8.26
C SER A 164 17.21 12.29 8.85
N PHE A 165 17.17 12.41 10.17
CA PHE A 165 17.08 13.69 10.87
C PHE A 165 18.43 14.42 10.94
N PHE A 166 19.53 13.67 10.93
CA PHE A 166 20.89 14.21 10.95
C PHE A 166 21.40 14.30 9.52
N GLN A 167 21.05 15.39 8.83
CA GLN A 167 21.68 15.71 7.56
C GLN A 167 23.18 15.96 7.81
N PRO A 168 24.11 15.28 7.11
CA PRO A 168 25.54 15.57 7.20
C PRO A 168 25.78 17.04 6.87
N ALA A 169 26.60 17.71 7.66
CA ALA A 169 26.93 19.13 7.50
C ALA A 169 27.77 19.44 6.23
N ASP A 170 27.97 18.47 5.34
CA ASP A 170 28.84 18.59 4.18
C ASP A 170 28.03 18.70 2.88
N SER A 171 27.39 19.85 2.70
CA SER A 171 26.94 20.35 1.39
C SER A 171 26.71 21.86 1.50
N GLN A 172 27.80 22.60 1.70
CA GLN A 172 27.89 24.02 1.41
C GLN A 172 29.15 24.31 0.60
#